data_AF-A0A6N6KCQ3-F1
#
_entry.id   AF-A0A6N6KCQ3-F1
#
_cell.length_a   1.000
_cell.length_b   1.000
_cell.length_c   1.000
_cell.angle_alpha   90.00
_cell.angle_beta   90.00
_cell.angle_gamma   90.00
#
_symmetry.space_group_name_H-M   'P 1'
#
loop_
_entity.id
_entity.type
_entity.pdbx_description
1 polymer ?
#
loop_
_entity_poly.entity_id
_entity_poly.type
_entity_poly.pdbx_seq_one_letter_code
_entity_poly.pdbx_strand_id
1 'polypeptide(L)'
;MFGLIYITLSITGQADTEIWESILVLLTCSIILGGFFYLIEDKWFPIRKKKMLKKVVQIFQAEPLSESQAKFKAGKYDVIIDITFVLRLSQYAPNGEVITFHVPRNQLNDKKLARPLSKIEEQLNNKPTYRIYRTNGMGLKLAKRRIEKRLT
;
A
#
# COMPACT_ATOMS: atom_id res chain seq x y z
N MET A 1 27.15 -56.95 -21.88
CA MET A 1 27.47 -55.98 -20.81
C MET A 1 27.56 -54.53 -21.34
N PHE A 2 26.81 -54.16 -22.39
CA PHE A 2 26.78 -52.79 -22.94
C PHE A 2 25.39 -52.12 -22.85
N GLY A 3 24.31 -52.90 -22.69
CA GLY A 3 22.94 -52.36 -22.61
C GLY A 3 22.61 -51.63 -21.29
N LEU A 4 23.19 -52.06 -20.16
CA LEU A 4 22.95 -51.41 -18.86
C LEU A 4 23.58 -50.02 -18.76
N ILE A 5 24.78 -49.83 -19.35
CA ILE A 5 25.48 -48.54 -19.36
C ILE A 5 24.72 -47.52 -20.23
N TYR A 6 24.18 -47.96 -21.37
CA TYR A 6 23.43 -47.10 -22.28
C TYR A 6 22.11 -46.61 -21.68
N ILE A 7 21.41 -47.47 -20.92
CA ILE A 7 20.19 -47.11 -20.20
C ILE A 7 20.50 -46.11 -19.07
N THR A 8 21.56 -46.32 -18.28
CA THR A 8 21.93 -45.37 -17.23
C THR A 8 22.36 -44.01 -17.79
N LEU A 9 23.11 -43.96 -18.90
CA LEU A 9 23.50 -42.69 -19.54
C LEU A 9 22.30 -41.95 -20.14
N SER A 10 21.32 -42.70 -20.68
CA SER A 10 20.10 -42.13 -21.25
C SER A 10 19.19 -41.56 -20.16
N ILE A 11 19.09 -42.23 -19.00
CA ILE A 11 18.32 -41.77 -17.85
C ILE A 11 18.98 -40.55 -17.18
N THR A 12 20.31 -40.55 -17.00
CA THR A 12 21.01 -39.37 -16.45
C THR A 12 20.96 -38.19 -17.42
N GLY A 13 21.07 -38.44 -18.73
CA GLY A 13 20.93 -37.40 -19.75
C GLY A 13 19.52 -36.81 -19.83
N GLN A 14 18.47 -37.64 -19.69
CA GLN A 14 17.08 -37.17 -19.61
C GLN A 14 16.82 -36.36 -18.32
N ALA A 15 17.32 -36.84 -17.17
CA ALA A 15 17.16 -36.15 -15.90
C ALA A 15 17.85 -34.77 -15.90
N ASP A 16 19.05 -34.66 -16.49
CA ASP A 16 19.75 -33.38 -16.63
C ASP A 16 18.98 -32.42 -17.56
N THR A 17 18.42 -32.91 -18.68
CA THR A 17 17.60 -32.07 -19.56
C THR A 17 16.31 -31.57 -18.90
N GLU A 18 15.62 -32.40 -18.12
CA GLU A 18 14.41 -32.01 -17.39
C GLU A 18 14.70 -30.94 -16.31
N ILE A 19 15.88 -31.02 -15.66
CA ILE A 19 16.34 -30.01 -14.71
C ILE A 19 16.62 -28.68 -15.43
N TRP A 20 17.32 -28.70 -16.57
CA TRP A 20 17.58 -27.49 -17.35
C TRP A 20 16.31 -26.84 -17.88
N GLU A 21 15.34 -27.63 -18.35
CA GLU A 21 14.02 -27.15 -18.76
C GLU A 21 13.27 -26.51 -17.59
N SER A 22 13.29 -27.15 -16.42
CA SER A 22 12.67 -26.61 -15.21
C SER A 22 13.31 -25.28 -14.77
N ILE A 23 14.64 -25.18 -14.82
CA ILE A 23 15.38 -23.94 -14.53
C ILE A 23 15.01 -22.84 -15.54
N LEU A 24 14.95 -23.18 -16.83
CA LEU A 24 14.59 -22.24 -17.89
C LEU A 24 13.15 -21.70 -17.71
N VAL A 25 12.21 -22.58 -17.36
CA VAL A 25 10.82 -22.20 -17.04
C VAL A 25 10.78 -21.27 -15.83
N LEU A 26 11.51 -21.59 -14.75
CA LEU A 26 11.56 -20.75 -13.55
C LEU A 26 12.16 -19.37 -13.81
N LEU A 27 13.24 -19.30 -14.60
CA LEU A 27 13.86 -18.04 -15.02
C LEU A 27 12.90 -17.21 -15.86
N THR A 28 12.22 -17.83 -16.83
CA THR A 28 11.26 -17.15 -17.69
C THR A 28 10.07 -16.61 -16.88
N CYS A 29 9.51 -17.41 -15.98
CA CYS A 29 8.45 -16.99 -15.06
C CYS A 29 8.91 -15.82 -14.17
N SER A 30 10.15 -15.85 -13.67
CA SER A 30 10.71 -14.79 -12.82
C SER A 30 10.85 -13.48 -13.58
N ILE A 31 11.32 -13.51 -14.82
CA ILE A 31 11.43 -12.32 -15.68
C ILE A 31 10.05 -11.74 -15.99
N ILE A 32 9.08 -12.59 -16.34
CA ILE A 32 7.70 -12.17 -16.61
C ILE A 32 7.08 -11.53 -15.37
N LEU A 33 7.20 -12.16 -14.20
CA LEU A 33 6.69 -11.63 -12.93
C LEU A 33 7.37 -10.31 -12.56
N GLY A 34 8.70 -10.22 -12.71
CA GLY A 34 9.45 -8.99 -12.47
C GLY A 34 8.98 -7.84 -13.36
N GLY A 35 8.82 -8.09 -14.66
CA GLY A 35 8.28 -7.11 -15.60
C GLY A 35 6.84 -6.69 -15.27
N PHE A 36 6.00 -7.64 -14.83
CA PHE A 36 4.64 -7.36 -14.40
C PHE A 36 4.59 -6.46 -13.15
N PHE A 37 5.40 -6.73 -12.13
CA PHE A 37 5.50 -5.88 -10.95
C PHE A 37 6.01 -4.48 -11.28
N TYR A 38 7.04 -4.39 -12.14
CA TYR A 38 7.56 -3.12 -12.61
C TYR A 38 6.47 -2.27 -13.27
N LEU A 39 5.67 -2.85 -14.17
CA LEU A 39 4.57 -2.14 -14.83
C LEU A 39 3.49 -1.66 -13.85
N ILE A 40 3.19 -2.46 -12.82
CA ILE A 40 2.22 -2.07 -11.79
C ILE A 40 2.74 -0.89 -10.97
N GLU A 41 3.99 -0.95 -10.53
CA GLU A 41 4.59 0.08 -9.69
C GLU A 41 4.82 1.39 -10.43
N ASP A 42 5.30 1.33 -11.69
CA ASP A 42 5.66 2.51 -12.46
C ASP A 42 4.45 3.19 -13.12
N LYS A 43 3.52 2.40 -13.69
CA LYS A 43 2.39 2.97 -14.43
C LYS A 43 1.10 2.99 -13.62
N TRP A 44 0.74 1.87 -13.02
CA TRP A 44 -0.60 1.72 -12.46
C TRP A 44 -0.77 2.44 -11.13
N PHE A 45 0.22 2.35 -10.23
CA PHE A 45 0.21 3.01 -8.93
C PHE A 45 0.14 4.53 -8.98
N PRO A 46 0.96 5.25 -9.78
CA PRO A 46 0.87 6.71 -9.85
C PRO A 46 -0.47 7.19 -10.38
N ILE A 47 -1.03 6.52 -11.40
CA ILE A 47 -2.35 6.87 -11.96
C ILE A 47 -3.43 6.71 -10.89
N ARG A 48 -3.40 5.60 -10.13
CA ARG A 48 -4.40 5.32 -9.11
C ARG A 48 -4.26 6.25 -7.90
N LYS A 49 -3.02 6.58 -7.48
CA LYS A 49 -2.72 7.62 -6.47
C LYS A 49 -3.34 8.96 -6.85
N LYS A 50 -3.07 9.45 -8.08
CA LYS A 50 -3.63 10.72 -8.57
C LYS A 50 -5.15 10.73 -8.60
N LYS A 51 -5.78 9.63 -9.05
CA LYS A 51 -7.25 9.49 -9.02
C LYS A 51 -7.79 9.53 -7.59
N MET A 52 -7.12 8.89 -6.65
CA MET A 52 -7.55 8.88 -5.25
C MET A 52 -7.40 10.23 -4.58
N LEU A 53 -6.28 10.92 -4.81
CA LEU A 53 -6.06 12.27 -4.31
C LEU A 53 -7.17 13.22 -4.78
N LYS A 54 -7.52 13.18 -6.08
CA LYS A 54 -8.65 13.96 -6.62
C LYS A 54 -9.96 13.67 -5.89
N LYS A 55 -10.27 12.39 -5.63
CA LYS A 55 -11.49 12.02 -4.87
C LYS A 55 -11.45 12.54 -3.44
N VAL A 56 -10.30 12.43 -2.77
CA VAL A 56 -10.10 12.94 -1.40
C VAL A 56 -10.30 14.45 -1.36
N VAL A 57 -9.66 15.19 -2.27
CA VAL A 57 -9.81 16.65 -2.42
C VAL A 57 -11.28 17.02 -2.64
N GLN A 58 -11.99 16.31 -3.52
CA GLN A 58 -13.42 16.57 -3.77
C GLN A 58 -14.31 16.30 -2.56
N ILE A 59 -14.12 15.18 -1.86
CA ILE A 59 -14.99 14.79 -0.73
C ILE A 59 -14.74 15.67 0.48
N PHE A 60 -13.46 15.91 0.81
CA PHE A 60 -13.05 16.61 2.02
C PHE A 60 -12.83 18.10 1.82
N GLN A 61 -12.94 18.60 0.58
CA GLN A 61 -12.53 19.97 0.20
C GLN A 61 -11.11 20.26 0.68
N ALA A 62 -10.24 19.26 0.50
CA ALA A 62 -8.88 19.27 1.03
C ALA A 62 -7.92 20.04 0.10
N GLU A 63 -6.93 20.70 0.67
CA GLU A 63 -5.79 21.28 -0.03
C GLU A 63 -4.75 20.17 -0.32
N PRO A 64 -4.34 19.95 -1.58
CA PRO A 64 -3.30 18.98 -1.90
C PRO A 64 -1.94 19.49 -1.43
N LEU A 65 -1.22 18.68 -0.65
CA LEU A 65 0.14 19.00 -0.18
C LEU A 65 1.21 18.33 -1.06
N SER A 66 0.92 17.12 -1.55
CA SER A 66 1.82 16.34 -2.38
C SER A 66 1.03 15.36 -3.25
N GLU A 67 1.72 14.51 -4.02
CA GLU A 67 1.06 13.50 -4.86
C GLU A 67 0.26 12.43 -4.09
N SER A 68 0.55 12.26 -2.80
CA SER A 68 -0.10 11.28 -1.93
C SER A 68 -0.71 11.89 -0.67
N GLN A 69 -0.55 13.20 -0.44
CA GLN A 69 -1.00 13.86 0.77
C GLN A 69 -1.91 15.04 0.50
N ALA A 70 -2.93 15.19 1.34
CA ALA A 70 -3.82 16.34 1.34
C ALA A 70 -4.09 16.79 2.77
N LYS A 71 -4.49 18.05 2.95
CA LYS A 71 -4.82 18.64 4.24
C LYS A 71 -6.25 19.16 4.19
N PHE A 72 -7.04 18.88 5.21
CA PHE A 72 -8.33 19.55 5.37
C PHE A 72 -8.54 19.97 6.82
N LYS A 73 -9.45 20.92 7.02
CA LYS A 73 -9.78 21.43 8.34
C LYS A 73 -11.04 20.75 8.85
N ALA A 74 -10.97 20.17 10.05
CA ALA A 74 -12.09 19.57 10.76
C ALA A 74 -12.26 20.27 12.11
N GLY A 75 -13.25 21.16 12.21
CA GLY A 75 -13.42 22.02 13.38
C GLY A 75 -12.19 22.90 13.63
N LYS A 76 -11.56 22.76 14.80
CA LYS A 76 -10.34 23.49 15.17
C LYS A 76 -9.03 22.80 14.78
N TYR A 77 -9.10 21.61 14.19
CA TYR A 77 -7.94 20.79 13.88
C TYR A 77 -7.64 20.74 12.39
N ASP A 78 -6.36 20.77 12.05
CA ASP A 78 -5.90 20.38 10.72
C ASP A 78 -5.69 18.88 10.68
N VAL A 79 -6.28 18.23 9.70
CA VAL A 79 -6.15 16.80 9.46
C VAL A 79 -5.36 16.60 8.17
N ILE A 80 -4.26 15.87 8.27
CA ILE A 80 -3.45 15.43 7.14
C ILE A 80 -3.94 14.05 6.70
N ILE A 81 -4.20 13.90 5.42
CA ILE A 81 -4.62 12.65 4.78
C ILE A 81 -3.41 12.12 4.02
N ASP A 82 -3.01 10.89 4.30
CA ASP A 82 -1.95 10.19 3.58
C ASP A 82 -2.51 8.96 2.84
N ILE A 83 -2.20 8.88 1.55
CA ILE A 83 -2.66 7.85 0.62
C ILE A 83 -1.49 6.94 0.28
N THR A 84 -1.49 5.76 0.89
CA THR A 84 -0.46 4.74 0.67
C THR A 84 -1.04 3.55 -0.10
N PHE A 85 -0.28 3.03 -1.06
CA PHE A 85 -0.61 1.79 -1.76
C PHE A 85 0.31 0.70 -1.24
N VAL A 86 -0.28 -0.40 -0.76
CA VAL A 86 0.50 -1.53 -0.25
C VAL A 86 0.21 -2.73 -1.15
N LEU A 87 1.26 -3.18 -1.86
CA LEU A 87 1.30 -4.48 -2.52
C LEU A 87 1.90 -5.49 -1.54
N ARG A 88 1.12 -6.49 -1.16
CA ARG A 88 1.53 -7.64 -0.37
C ARG A 88 1.31 -8.90 -1.22
N LEU A 89 2.32 -9.75 -1.29
CA LEU A 89 2.22 -11.07 -1.93
C LEU A 89 1.42 -12.08 -1.07
N SER A 90 0.93 -11.66 0.10
CA SER A 90 0.22 -12.49 1.07
C SER A 90 -1.30 -12.48 0.83
N GLN A 91 -1.90 -13.66 0.83
CA GLN A 91 -3.36 -13.86 0.68
C GLN A 91 -4.17 -13.30 1.88
N TYR A 92 -3.52 -13.06 3.01
CA TYR A 92 -4.18 -12.70 4.27
C TYR A 92 -4.32 -11.19 4.50
N ALA A 93 -3.69 -10.36 3.66
CA ALA A 93 -3.78 -8.91 3.76
C ALA A 93 -4.24 -8.35 2.41
N PRO A 94 -5.36 -7.62 2.35
CA PRO A 94 -5.87 -7.13 1.08
C PRO A 94 -4.87 -6.14 0.47
N ASN A 95 -4.42 -6.47 -0.74
CA ASN A 95 -3.71 -5.54 -1.61
C ASN A 95 -4.62 -4.36 -1.89
N GLY A 96 -4.16 -3.16 -1.58
CA GLY A 96 -5.10 -2.06 -1.61
C GLY A 96 -4.53 -0.69 -1.29
N GLU A 97 -5.34 0.28 -1.70
CA GLU A 97 -5.23 1.66 -1.29
C GLU A 97 -5.63 1.78 0.19
N VAL A 98 -4.72 2.36 0.96
CA VAL A 98 -4.91 2.66 2.38
C VAL A 98 -4.86 4.17 2.52
N ILE A 99 -5.93 4.73 3.07
CA ILE A 99 -6.06 6.14 3.33
C ILE A 99 -6.06 6.33 4.84
N THR A 100 -5.04 7.01 5.33
CA THR A 100 -4.85 7.28 6.76
C THR A 100 -5.06 8.76 7.02
N PHE A 101 -5.68 9.05 8.15
CA PHE A 101 -5.98 10.39 8.60
C PHE A 101 -5.19 10.66 9.87
N HIS A 102 -4.50 11.80 9.89
CA HIS A 102 -3.51 12.16 10.90
C HIS A 102 -3.78 13.55 11.41
N VAL A 103 -3.60 13.76 12.71
CA VAL A 103 -3.60 15.09 13.31
C VAL A 103 -2.19 15.39 13.83
N PRO A 104 -1.59 16.53 13.48
CA PRO A 104 -0.31 16.96 14.02
C PRO A 104 -0.32 17.02 15.55
N ARG A 105 0.73 16.50 16.19
CA ARG A 105 0.83 16.44 17.67
C ARG A 105 0.74 17.81 18.32
N ASN A 106 1.31 18.84 17.70
CA ASN A 106 1.30 20.22 18.20
C ASN A 106 -0.11 20.82 18.34
N GLN A 107 -1.10 20.29 17.62
CA GLN A 107 -2.50 20.75 17.70
C GLN A 107 -3.28 20.09 18.85
N LEU A 108 -2.73 19.01 19.42
CA LEU A 108 -3.38 18.21 20.46
C LEU A 108 -2.84 18.51 21.88
N ASN A 109 -2.26 19.70 22.09
CA ASN A 109 -1.78 20.16 23.40
C ASN A 109 -2.89 20.19 24.49
N ASP A 110 -4.16 20.18 24.10
CA ASP A 110 -5.27 19.89 25.01
C ASP A 110 -5.32 18.38 25.34
N LYS A 111 -4.75 18.01 26.50
CA LYS A 111 -4.72 16.65 27.10
C LYS A 111 -6.06 15.88 27.06
N LYS A 112 -7.19 16.55 26.80
CA LYS A 112 -8.53 15.95 26.70
C LYS A 112 -8.77 15.13 25.43
N LEU A 113 -8.09 15.40 24.30
CA LEU A 113 -8.32 14.69 23.03
C LEU A 113 -7.29 13.60 22.69
N ALA A 114 -6.18 13.55 23.42
CA ALA A 114 -5.13 12.53 23.25
C ALA A 114 -5.58 11.10 23.63
N ARG A 115 -6.57 10.94 24.52
CA ARG A 115 -7.02 9.61 24.99
C ARG A 115 -7.94 8.85 24.03
N PRO A 116 -8.86 9.48 23.25
CA PRO A 116 -9.65 8.73 22.27
C PRO A 116 -8.96 8.55 20.91
N LEU A 117 -8.07 9.44 20.46
CA LEU A 117 -7.71 9.57 19.03
C LEU A 117 -6.69 8.58 18.44
N SER A 118 -6.40 7.45 19.12
CA SER A 118 -5.39 6.41 18.81
C SER A 118 -4.13 6.57 19.65
N LYS A 119 -3.72 5.46 20.28
CA LYS A 119 -2.48 5.33 21.06
C LYS A 119 -1.21 5.21 20.20
N ILE A 120 -1.35 5.27 18.87
CA ILE A 120 -0.24 5.00 17.95
C ILE A 120 0.24 6.33 17.39
N GLU A 121 1.34 6.81 17.95
CA GLU A 121 2.10 7.93 17.41
C GLU A 121 2.77 7.44 16.12
N GLU A 122 2.51 8.13 15.01
CA GLU A 122 3.12 7.85 13.71
C GLU A 122 3.91 9.09 13.28
N GLN A 123 5.05 8.88 12.62
CA GLN A 123 5.81 9.97 12.02
C GLN A 123 5.39 10.10 10.56
N LEU A 124 4.91 11.29 10.19
CA LEU A 124 4.63 11.65 8.81
C LEU A 124 5.59 12.79 8.42
N ASN A 125 6.44 12.56 7.42
CA ASN A 125 7.47 13.52 6.97
C ASN A 125 8.32 14.08 8.13
N ASN A 126 8.81 13.19 9.01
CA ASN A 126 9.58 13.53 10.23
C ASN A 126 8.84 14.40 11.26
N LYS A 127 7.52 14.56 11.14
CA LYS A 127 6.69 15.27 12.12
C LYS A 127 5.83 14.27 12.90
N PRO A 128 5.76 14.38 14.23
CA PRO A 128 4.93 13.50 15.04
C PRO A 128 3.45 13.80 14.81
N THR A 129 2.69 12.75 14.50
CA THR A 129 1.26 12.81 14.22
C THR A 129 0.52 11.68 14.94
N TYR A 130 -0.77 11.87 15.18
CA TYR A 130 -1.64 10.83 15.70
C TYR A 130 -2.60 10.37 14.61
N ARG A 131 -2.64 9.05 14.38
CA ARG A 131 -3.53 8.46 13.39
C ARG A 131 -4.96 8.35 13.93
N ILE A 132 -5.87 9.20 13.44
CA ILE A 132 -7.25 9.27 13.95
C ILE A 132 -8.19 8.24 13.32
N TYR A 133 -7.95 7.87 12.06
CA TYR A 133 -8.79 6.97 11.28
C TYR A 133 -8.02 6.34 10.13
N ARG A 134 -8.44 5.14 9.71
CA ARG A 134 -7.88 4.42 8.57
C ARG A 134 -9.00 3.80 7.76
N THR A 135 -8.94 3.93 6.44
CA THR A 135 -9.95 3.40 5.52
C THR A 135 -9.34 3.10 4.14
N ASN A 136 -10.19 2.78 3.17
CA ASN A 136 -9.86 2.62 1.76
C ASN A 136 -10.71 3.60 0.92
N GLY A 137 -10.55 3.60 -0.41
CA GLY A 137 -11.26 4.54 -1.28
C GLY A 137 -12.79 4.42 -1.26
N MET A 138 -13.35 3.25 -0.93
CA MET A 138 -14.80 3.06 -0.83
C MET A 138 -15.39 3.71 0.43
N GLY A 139 -14.63 3.73 1.53
CA GLY A 139 -15.08 4.26 2.82
C GLY A 139 -14.96 5.78 3.00
N LEU A 140 -14.51 6.53 2.00
CA LEU A 140 -14.16 7.96 2.14
C LEU A 140 -15.31 8.85 2.62
N LYS A 141 -16.52 8.69 2.06
CA LYS A 141 -17.69 9.49 2.48
C LYS A 141 -18.08 9.22 3.94
N LEU A 142 -17.99 7.95 4.36
CA LEU A 142 -18.28 7.55 5.74
C LEU A 142 -17.18 8.06 6.69
N ALA A 143 -15.92 8.00 6.25
CA ALA A 143 -14.78 8.51 6.98
C ALA A 143 -14.95 10.00 7.29
N LYS A 144 -15.35 10.81 6.30
CA LYS A 144 -15.62 12.24 6.49
C LYS A 144 -16.60 12.50 7.63
N ARG A 145 -17.79 11.87 7.56
CA ARG A 145 -18.83 12.02 8.59
C ARG A 145 -18.33 11.62 9.99
N ARG A 146 -17.54 10.54 10.08
CA ARG A 146 -16.99 10.06 11.37
C ARG A 146 -15.93 11.00 11.93
N ILE A 147 -15.06 11.55 11.08
CA ILE A 147 -14.01 12.47 11.50
C ILE A 147 -14.60 13.81 11.92
N GLU A 148 -15.52 14.37 11.14
CA GLU A 148 -16.22 15.61 11.48
C GLU A 148 -16.97 15.48 12.80
N LYS A 149 -17.75 14.40 13.00
CA LYS A 149 -18.45 14.14 14.27
C LYS A 149 -17.51 13.99 15.48
N ARG A 150 -16.26 13.61 15.24
CA ARG A 150 -15.28 13.34 16.31
C ARG A 150 -14.41 14.55 16.66
N LEU A 151 -14.21 15.46 15.71
CA LEU A 151 -13.33 16.62 15.82
C LEU A 151 -14.05 17.97 15.90
N THR A 152 -15.36 17.99 15.64
CA THR A 152 -16.28 19.13 15.85
C THR A 152 -16.97 18.95 17.19
#